data_AF-A0A5C3QG68-F1
#
_entry.id   AF-A0A5C3QG68-F1
#
_cell.length_a   1.000
_cell.length_b   1.000
_cell.length_c   1.000
_cell.angle_alpha   90.00
_cell.angle_beta   90.00
_cell.angle_gamma   90.00
#
_symmetry.space_group_name_H-M   'P 1'
#
loop_
_entity.id
_entity.type
_entity.pdbx_description
1 polymer ?
#
loop_
_entity_poly.entity_id
_entity_poly.type
_entity_poly.pdbx_seq_one_letter_code
_entity_poly.pdbx_strand_id
1 'polypeptide(L)'
;MMAPRGGNDDGPKGGNDGPKDEEPSTGGNAGGILGALFPVSEGSSAWSTSKLFSGDSKSISDSTFRPKNMIKALAPDYVSAPDGKKAMKAHFPKGSYTFGHSPQGGLSFYAPGPSEVDLSDAKEATFGYSVYFPKGFKFNKGGKLPGLYGGNSDEEAVSCSGGRRSTKCFSARLMWREDGQGEFYTYLPPYTESRFKANKKQCDYPNSDCNPEYGASIGRGQFTFPTGQWTTLSERVRLNDAGEANGELELYVNGKSEIKLTGLILRDGGAGRMRGIQMQTFFGGSGKEWASPVDQDIFFSDFSVAITKKL
;
A
#
# COMPACT_ATOMS: atom_id res chain seq x y z
N MET A 1 -80.62 -3.98 -49.48
CA MET A 1 -81.16 -3.09 -48.42
C MET A 1 -80.61 -3.55 -47.08
N MET A 2 -80.16 -2.59 -46.26
CA MET A 2 -79.84 -2.69 -44.83
C MET A 2 -78.71 -3.64 -44.37
N ALA A 3 -77.58 -3.03 -44.02
CA ALA A 3 -76.66 -3.44 -42.95
C ALA A 3 -77.30 -3.14 -41.55
N PRO A 4 -76.67 -3.33 -40.36
CA PRO A 4 -75.25 -3.65 -40.11
C PRO A 4 -74.86 -4.49 -38.84
N ARG A 5 -73.55 -4.78 -38.76
CA ARG A 5 -72.60 -4.74 -37.61
C ARG A 5 -72.64 -5.76 -36.44
N GLY A 6 -71.47 -6.39 -36.27
CA GLY A 6 -70.77 -6.79 -35.04
C GLY A 6 -69.47 -7.47 -35.50
N GLY A 7 -68.24 -7.05 -35.23
CA GLY A 7 -67.66 -6.53 -33.99
C GLY A 7 -66.82 -7.65 -33.38
N ASN A 8 -65.51 -7.68 -33.67
CA ASN A 8 -64.50 -8.31 -32.81
C ASN A 8 -63.13 -7.73 -33.11
N ASP A 9 -62.57 -7.12 -32.07
CA ASP A 9 -61.21 -6.62 -31.94
C ASP A 9 -60.24 -7.77 -31.73
N ASP A 10 -59.09 -7.72 -32.41
CA ASP A 10 -57.85 -8.37 -31.96
C ASP A 10 -56.69 -7.41 -32.27
N GLY A 11 -56.26 -6.69 -31.25
CA GLY A 11 -55.11 -5.79 -31.30
C GLY A 11 -53.77 -6.56 -31.28
N PRO A 12 -52.72 -6.04 -31.94
CA PRO A 12 -51.40 -6.64 -31.89
C PRO A 12 -50.69 -6.30 -30.55
N LYS A 13 -50.12 -7.33 -29.93
CA LYS A 13 -49.31 -7.23 -28.70
C LYS A 13 -48.10 -6.31 -28.93
N GLY A 14 -48.03 -5.25 -28.14
CA GLY A 14 -46.88 -4.34 -28.07
C GLY A 14 -45.64 -5.02 -27.50
N GLY A 15 -44.49 -4.73 -28.11
CA GLY A 15 -43.17 -5.04 -27.58
C GLY A 15 -42.90 -4.20 -26.34
N ASN A 16 -42.46 -4.87 -25.28
CA ASN A 16 -42.09 -4.24 -24.02
C ASN A 16 -40.58 -4.00 -24.03
N ASP A 17 -40.16 -2.82 -24.49
CA ASP A 17 -38.78 -2.34 -24.30
C ASP A 17 -38.64 -1.85 -22.85
N GLY A 18 -38.21 -2.77 -21.98
CA GLY A 18 -37.71 -2.43 -20.65
C GLY A 18 -36.41 -1.63 -20.73
N PRO A 19 -36.10 -0.80 -19.72
CA PRO A 19 -34.95 0.08 -19.75
C PRO A 19 -33.68 -0.78 -19.80
N LYS A 20 -32.84 -0.55 -20.82
CA LYS A 20 -31.52 -1.14 -20.91
C LYS A 20 -30.73 -0.69 -19.68
N ASP A 21 -30.38 -1.67 -18.86
CA ASP A 21 -29.44 -1.52 -17.76
C ASP A 21 -28.18 -0.80 -18.28
N GLU A 22 -27.92 0.38 -17.75
CA GLU A 22 -26.63 1.05 -17.92
C GLU A 22 -25.57 0.14 -17.27
N GLU A 23 -24.73 -0.46 -18.11
CA GLU A 23 -23.50 -1.10 -17.64
C GLU A 23 -22.71 -0.11 -16.79
N PRO A 24 -22.18 -0.52 -15.62
CA PRO A 24 -21.36 0.35 -14.81
C PRO A 24 -20.14 0.75 -15.64
N SER A 25 -20.02 2.05 -15.88
CA SER A 25 -18.91 2.63 -16.61
C SER A 25 -17.59 2.19 -15.95
N THR A 26 -16.75 1.55 -16.75
CA THR A 26 -15.36 1.29 -16.41
C THR A 26 -14.65 2.63 -16.36
N GLY A 27 -14.67 3.28 -15.19
CA GLY A 27 -13.90 4.48 -14.88
C GLY A 27 -12.39 4.18 -14.81
N GLY A 28 -11.83 3.74 -15.93
CA GLY A 28 -10.41 3.59 -16.15
C GLY A 28 -9.81 4.91 -16.63
N ASN A 29 -8.93 5.45 -15.79
CA ASN A 29 -7.82 6.34 -16.17
C ASN A 29 -8.18 7.80 -16.52
N ALA A 30 -8.22 8.66 -15.50
CA ALA A 30 -8.24 10.12 -15.69
C ALA A 30 -6.94 10.83 -15.26
N GLY A 31 -5.85 10.14 -14.89
CA GLY A 31 -4.66 10.80 -14.35
C GLY A 31 -3.30 10.23 -14.72
N GLY A 32 -3.23 9.16 -15.53
CA GLY A 32 -1.96 8.48 -15.82
C GLY A 32 -1.22 8.06 -14.55
N ILE A 33 0.11 7.94 -14.62
CA ILE A 33 0.93 7.54 -13.47
C ILE A 33 0.83 8.49 -12.27
N LEU A 34 0.64 9.79 -12.48
CA LEU A 34 0.45 10.74 -11.37
C LEU A 34 -0.85 10.49 -10.61
N GLY A 35 -1.94 10.23 -11.32
CA GLY A 35 -3.20 9.82 -10.69
C GLY A 35 -3.06 8.53 -9.90
N ALA A 36 -2.22 7.59 -10.35
CA ALA A 36 -1.94 6.37 -9.59
C ALA A 36 -1.06 6.60 -8.35
N LEU A 37 -0.16 7.58 -8.38
CA LEU A 37 0.69 7.97 -7.24
C LEU A 37 -0.06 8.82 -6.20
N PHE A 38 -1.02 9.62 -6.66
CA PHE A 38 -1.85 10.53 -5.85
C PHE A 38 -3.36 10.29 -6.08
N PRO A 39 -3.90 9.10 -5.78
CA PRO A 39 -5.28 8.72 -6.10
C PRO A 39 -6.37 9.54 -5.39
N VAL A 40 -6.01 10.31 -4.36
CA VAL A 40 -6.93 11.21 -3.65
C VAL A 40 -6.75 12.64 -4.13
N SER A 41 -5.55 13.18 -3.94
CA SER A 41 -5.07 14.48 -4.42
C SER A 41 -3.59 14.64 -4.06
N GLU A 42 -2.93 15.66 -4.61
CA GLU A 42 -1.62 16.13 -4.13
C GLU A 42 -1.73 16.86 -2.77
N GLY A 43 -2.95 17.09 -2.26
CA GLY A 43 -3.19 17.58 -0.91
C GLY A 43 -2.71 19.01 -0.64
N SER A 44 -2.46 19.29 0.63
CA SER A 44 -1.97 20.59 1.12
C SER A 44 -0.44 20.74 1.08
N SER A 45 0.27 19.61 0.99
CA SER A 45 1.72 19.54 0.88
C SER A 45 2.09 18.17 0.31
N ALA A 46 2.96 18.15 -0.70
CA ALA A 46 3.39 16.92 -1.36
C ALA A 46 4.81 17.02 -1.90
N TRP A 47 5.44 15.86 -2.06
CA TRP A 47 6.68 15.71 -2.81
C TRP A 47 6.62 14.44 -3.66
N SER A 48 7.39 14.44 -4.74
CA SER A 48 7.55 13.27 -5.60
C SER A 48 8.94 13.22 -6.21
N THR A 49 9.46 12.02 -6.45
CA THR A 49 10.60 11.79 -7.34
C THR A 49 10.19 11.55 -8.79
N SER A 50 8.87 11.48 -9.08
CA SER A 50 8.37 11.35 -10.44
C SER A 50 8.65 12.63 -11.23
N LYS A 51 9.19 12.48 -12.45
CA LYS A 51 9.42 13.60 -13.37
C LYS A 51 8.15 14.24 -13.91
N LEU A 52 7.01 13.58 -13.71
CA LEU A 52 5.72 14.08 -14.14
C LEU A 52 5.07 14.95 -13.07
N PHE A 53 5.61 14.97 -11.84
CA PHE A 53 5.06 15.77 -10.75
C PHE A 53 5.04 17.26 -11.13
N SER A 54 3.92 17.93 -10.85
CA SER A 54 3.68 19.31 -11.26
C SER A 54 4.56 20.31 -10.50
N GLY A 55 4.90 20.00 -9.25
CA GLY A 55 5.87 20.75 -8.45
C GLY A 55 7.32 20.36 -8.72
N ASP A 56 8.25 20.91 -7.93
CA ASP A 56 9.67 20.61 -8.04
C ASP A 56 9.96 19.12 -7.71
N SER A 57 10.04 18.29 -8.76
CA SER A 57 10.39 16.87 -8.61
C SER A 57 11.76 16.71 -7.93
N LYS A 58 11.81 15.85 -6.91
CA LYS A 58 13.02 15.57 -6.14
C LYS A 58 13.86 14.49 -6.81
N SER A 59 15.14 14.45 -6.50
CA SER A 59 16.00 13.33 -6.95
C SER A 59 15.70 12.07 -6.14
N ILE A 60 15.85 10.90 -6.76
CA ILE A 60 15.83 9.63 -6.03
C ILE A 60 17.21 9.39 -5.40
N SER A 61 17.36 9.80 -4.14
CA SER A 61 18.64 9.83 -3.42
C SER A 61 18.44 9.91 -1.91
N ASP A 62 19.48 9.56 -1.14
CA ASP A 62 19.48 9.65 0.32
C ASP A 62 19.21 11.08 0.83
N SER A 63 19.57 12.12 0.09
CA SER A 63 19.25 13.50 0.47
C SER A 63 17.74 13.77 0.49
N THR A 64 16.98 13.11 -0.38
CA THR A 64 15.52 13.21 -0.41
C THR A 64 14.88 12.35 0.69
N PHE A 65 15.34 11.11 0.87
CA PHE A 65 14.74 10.19 1.84
C PHE A 65 15.16 10.46 3.30
N ARG A 66 16.35 11.04 3.51
CA ARG A 66 16.95 11.32 4.82
C ARG A 66 16.93 10.07 5.73
N PRO A 67 17.54 8.94 5.31
CA PRO A 67 17.38 7.65 5.95
C PRO A 67 17.76 7.67 7.44
N LYS A 68 16.93 7.04 8.26
CA LYS A 68 17.10 6.81 9.70
C LYS A 68 17.10 5.31 9.99
N ASN A 69 17.83 4.91 11.03
CA ASN A 69 17.93 3.51 11.47
C ASN A 69 18.31 2.54 10.34
N MET A 70 19.13 3.00 9.40
CA MET A 70 19.52 2.22 8.23
C MET A 70 20.46 1.08 8.62
N ILE A 71 20.19 -0.12 8.09
CA ILE A 71 21.18 -1.21 8.11
C ILE A 71 22.21 -0.89 7.03
N LYS A 72 23.41 -0.43 7.43
CA LYS A 72 24.44 0.06 6.50
C LYS A 72 24.83 -0.96 5.41
N ALA A 73 24.81 -2.25 5.72
CA ALA A 73 25.11 -3.32 4.76
C ALA A 73 24.02 -3.49 3.67
N LEU A 74 22.84 -2.89 3.87
CA LEU A 74 21.68 -2.91 2.98
C LEU A 74 21.33 -1.48 2.53
N ALA A 75 22.35 -0.63 2.34
CA ALA A 75 22.16 0.70 1.80
C ALA A 75 21.63 0.62 0.34
N PRO A 76 20.77 1.57 -0.07
CA PRO A 76 20.19 1.55 -1.41
C PRO A 76 21.21 1.86 -2.51
N ASP A 77 21.16 1.06 -3.58
CA ASP A 77 21.81 1.37 -4.85
C ASP A 77 20.84 2.17 -5.74
N TYR A 78 21.24 3.37 -6.17
CA TYR A 78 20.45 4.18 -7.11
C TYR A 78 20.93 3.97 -8.55
N VAL A 79 20.22 3.16 -9.32
CA VAL A 79 20.63 2.67 -10.66
C VAL A 79 19.53 2.90 -11.69
N SER A 80 19.79 2.58 -12.95
CA SER A 80 18.70 2.41 -13.92
C SER A 80 18.12 1.00 -13.80
N ALA A 81 16.79 0.91 -13.73
CA ALA A 81 16.06 -0.34 -13.88
C ALA A 81 16.24 -0.91 -15.30
N PRO A 82 15.81 -2.16 -15.57
CA PRO A 82 16.01 -2.80 -16.87
C PRO A 82 15.45 -2.03 -18.09
N ASP A 83 14.45 -1.17 -17.89
CA ASP A 83 13.86 -0.30 -18.92
C ASP A 83 14.53 1.08 -19.00
N GLY A 84 15.61 1.30 -18.25
CA GLY A 84 16.36 2.56 -18.20
C GLY A 84 15.87 3.54 -17.11
N LYS A 85 14.69 3.33 -16.51
CA LYS A 85 14.12 4.24 -15.52
C LYS A 85 14.99 4.32 -14.26
N LYS A 86 15.32 5.52 -13.80
CA LYS A 86 16.12 5.70 -12.56
C LYS A 86 15.33 5.15 -11.36
N ALA A 87 15.94 4.27 -10.58
CA ALA A 87 15.30 3.53 -9.51
C ALA A 87 16.24 3.29 -8.33
N MET A 88 15.64 3.03 -7.17
CA MET A 88 16.29 2.43 -6.01
C MET A 88 16.21 0.91 -6.16
N LYS A 89 17.36 0.24 -6.20
CA LYS A 89 17.46 -1.23 -6.33
C LYS A 89 17.63 -1.88 -4.96
N ALA A 90 16.84 -2.92 -4.72
CA ALA A 90 17.01 -3.85 -3.62
C ALA A 90 17.55 -5.19 -4.16
N HIS A 91 18.73 -5.61 -3.69
CA HIS A 91 19.35 -6.87 -4.10
C HIS A 91 19.09 -7.98 -3.08
N PHE A 92 18.64 -9.14 -3.53
CA PHE A 92 18.36 -10.31 -2.69
C PHE A 92 19.28 -11.47 -3.09
N PRO A 93 20.38 -11.70 -2.34
CA PRO A 93 21.23 -12.85 -2.59
C PRO A 93 20.46 -14.15 -2.41
N LYS A 94 20.83 -15.20 -3.15
CA LYS A 94 20.29 -16.54 -2.95
C LYS A 94 20.46 -16.96 -1.48
N GLY A 95 19.40 -17.48 -0.88
CA GLY A 95 19.39 -17.89 0.53
C GLY A 95 19.10 -16.77 1.53
N SER A 96 18.98 -15.51 1.11
CA SER A 96 18.63 -14.40 2.00
C SER A 96 17.16 -14.45 2.43
N TYR A 97 16.91 -14.29 3.73
CA TYR A 97 15.58 -14.03 4.30
C TYR A 97 15.74 -13.26 5.61
N THR A 98 14.88 -12.27 5.87
CA THR A 98 15.00 -11.35 7.02
C THR A 98 16.36 -10.65 7.10
N PHE A 99 16.49 -9.67 8.00
CA PHE A 99 17.75 -8.94 8.16
C PHE A 99 18.73 -9.60 9.13
N GLY A 100 18.27 -10.53 9.96
CA GLY A 100 19.11 -11.21 10.96
C GLY A 100 19.88 -12.43 10.43
N HIS A 101 19.62 -12.84 9.19
CA HIS A 101 20.25 -13.99 8.55
C HIS A 101 21.36 -13.58 7.58
N SER A 102 22.31 -14.48 7.33
CA SER A 102 23.37 -14.30 6.33
C SER A 102 23.23 -15.32 5.18
N PRO A 103 23.29 -14.90 3.90
CA PRO A 103 23.52 -13.52 3.45
C PRO A 103 22.32 -12.62 3.74
N GLN A 104 22.60 -11.35 4.07
CA GLN A 104 21.56 -10.32 4.16
C GLN A 104 21.10 -9.93 2.75
N GLY A 105 19.83 -9.57 2.60
CA GLY A 105 19.28 -9.12 1.33
C GLY A 105 18.18 -8.09 1.51
N GLY A 106 18.00 -7.27 0.48
CA GLY A 106 16.99 -6.23 0.42
C GLY A 106 17.48 -4.87 0.87
N LEU A 107 16.59 -4.09 1.51
CA LEU A 107 16.85 -2.73 2.00
C LEU A 107 16.20 -2.55 3.37
N SER A 108 16.80 -1.73 4.24
CA SER A 108 16.20 -1.40 5.52
C SER A 108 16.58 -0.01 6.01
N PHE A 109 15.62 0.91 6.00
CA PHE A 109 15.68 2.20 6.68
C PHE A 109 14.27 2.77 6.89
N TYR A 110 14.18 3.82 7.69
CA TYR A 110 12.99 4.65 7.84
C TYR A 110 13.28 6.02 7.23
N ALA A 111 12.29 6.63 6.59
CA ALA A 111 12.47 7.88 5.86
C ALA A 111 11.33 8.85 6.16
N PRO A 112 11.60 10.00 6.78
CA PRO A 112 10.59 11.06 6.92
C PRO A 112 10.28 11.77 5.59
N GLY A 113 11.05 11.51 4.51
CA GLY A 113 10.96 12.28 3.26
C GLY A 113 11.60 13.66 3.39
N PRO A 114 11.44 14.61 2.46
CA PRO A 114 11.92 15.99 2.57
C PRO A 114 11.31 16.76 3.75
N SER A 115 12.03 17.73 4.32
CA SER A 115 11.60 18.48 5.52
C SER A 115 10.40 19.40 5.29
N GLU A 116 10.16 19.81 4.06
CA GLU A 116 9.04 20.66 3.65
C GLU A 116 7.67 19.95 3.70
N VAL A 117 7.67 18.62 3.83
CA VAL A 117 6.45 17.81 3.99
C VAL A 117 6.55 17.02 5.29
N ASP A 118 6.09 17.63 6.38
CA ASP A 118 6.12 17.02 7.72
C ASP A 118 4.88 16.14 7.95
N LEU A 119 5.07 14.81 7.86
CA LEU A 119 4.01 13.84 8.11
C LEU A 119 3.50 13.83 9.56
N SER A 120 4.21 14.45 10.51
CA SER A 120 3.71 14.62 11.87
C SER A 120 2.56 15.63 11.99
N ASP A 121 2.29 16.41 10.94
CA ASP A 121 1.10 17.27 10.84
C ASP A 121 -0.09 16.56 10.18
N ALA A 122 0.09 15.35 9.66
CA ALA A 122 -0.91 14.70 8.83
C ALA A 122 -1.95 13.94 9.64
N LYS A 123 -3.22 14.24 9.39
CA LYS A 123 -4.38 13.42 9.76
C LYS A 123 -4.59 12.32 8.74
N GLU A 124 -4.43 12.66 7.46
CA GLU A 124 -4.50 11.75 6.33
C GLU A 124 -3.32 12.02 5.40
N ALA A 125 -2.65 10.95 4.99
CA ALA A 125 -1.58 11.02 4.02
C ALA A 125 -1.67 9.86 3.02
N THR A 126 -1.17 10.13 1.82
CA THR A 126 -0.96 9.13 0.77
C THR A 126 0.54 8.89 0.62
N PHE A 127 0.95 7.64 0.51
CA PHE A 127 2.29 7.24 0.08
C PHE A 127 2.17 6.35 -1.16
N GLY A 128 2.76 6.81 -2.27
CA GLY A 128 2.78 6.12 -3.55
C GLY A 128 4.20 5.84 -4.04
N TYR A 129 4.37 4.75 -4.77
CA TYR A 129 5.60 4.39 -5.46
C TYR A 129 5.32 3.37 -6.57
N SER A 130 6.20 3.29 -7.56
CA SER A 130 6.19 2.20 -8.54
C SER A 130 7.22 1.13 -8.13
N VAL A 131 6.84 -0.14 -8.25
CA VAL A 131 7.69 -1.31 -8.03
C VAL A 131 7.81 -2.13 -9.32
N TYR A 132 9.01 -2.62 -9.62
CA TYR A 132 9.29 -3.47 -10.78
C TYR A 132 9.94 -4.76 -10.32
N PHE A 133 9.24 -5.87 -10.53
CA PHE A 133 9.77 -7.22 -10.40
C PHE A 133 10.29 -7.64 -11.78
N PRO A 134 11.59 -7.91 -11.98
CA PRO A 134 12.14 -8.33 -13.27
C PRO A 134 11.45 -9.57 -13.84
N LYS A 135 11.41 -9.68 -15.18
CA LYS A 135 10.79 -10.82 -15.86
C LYS A 135 11.33 -12.14 -15.30
N GLY A 136 10.43 -13.00 -14.82
CA GLY A 136 10.80 -14.29 -14.23
C GLY A 136 11.24 -14.26 -12.76
N PHE A 137 11.08 -13.12 -12.07
CA PHE A 137 11.30 -12.99 -10.62
C PHE A 137 10.63 -14.13 -9.85
N LYS A 138 11.34 -14.68 -8.87
CA LYS A 138 10.91 -15.83 -8.08
C LYS A 138 10.39 -15.35 -6.73
N PHE A 139 9.07 -15.14 -6.66
CA PHE A 139 8.39 -14.63 -5.46
C PHE A 139 8.55 -15.51 -4.21
N ASN A 140 8.74 -16.83 -4.41
CA ASN A 140 8.74 -17.82 -3.33
C ASN A 140 7.51 -17.61 -2.41
N LYS A 141 7.61 -17.89 -1.11
CA LYS A 141 6.51 -17.72 -0.15
C LYS A 141 6.09 -16.26 0.09
N GLY A 142 6.97 -15.31 -0.22
CA GLY A 142 6.68 -13.89 -0.07
C GLY A 142 7.80 -13.06 0.53
N GLY A 143 7.55 -11.76 0.60
CA GLY A 143 8.46 -10.77 1.16
C GLY A 143 7.79 -9.42 1.33
N LYS A 144 8.54 -8.49 1.93
CA LYS A 144 8.01 -7.23 2.45
C LYS A 144 8.19 -6.12 1.43
N LEU A 145 7.22 -5.22 1.38
CA LEU A 145 7.25 -4.00 0.58
C LEU A 145 7.04 -2.78 1.49
N PRO A 146 7.54 -1.60 1.06
CA PRO A 146 7.44 -0.37 1.84
C PRO A 146 6.00 0.05 2.13
N GLY A 147 5.84 0.79 3.23
CA GLY A 147 4.60 1.48 3.58
C GLY A 147 4.79 2.47 4.73
N LEU A 148 3.72 3.10 5.17
CA LEU A 148 3.67 4.16 6.17
C LEU A 148 3.69 3.57 7.57
N TYR A 149 4.31 4.32 8.48
CA TYR A 149 4.36 3.97 9.89
C TYR A 149 4.15 5.19 10.77
N GLY A 150 3.82 4.94 12.03
CA GLY A 150 3.57 5.99 13.00
C GLY A 150 3.64 5.53 14.43
N GLY A 151 3.58 6.50 15.34
CA GLY A 151 3.61 6.27 16.77
C GLY A 151 3.65 7.55 17.60
N ASN A 152 3.62 7.38 18.91
CA ASN A 152 3.61 8.48 19.88
C ASN A 152 4.95 9.24 19.95
N SER A 153 6.05 8.57 19.60
CA SER A 153 7.42 9.11 19.47
C SER A 153 8.13 8.43 18.29
N ASP A 154 9.28 8.96 17.87
CA ASP A 154 10.09 8.36 16.81
C ASP A 154 10.63 6.99 17.26
N GLU A 155 11.02 6.87 18.54
CA GLU A 155 11.50 5.62 19.14
C GLU A 155 10.41 4.54 19.20
N GLU A 156 9.19 4.90 19.58
CA GLU A 156 8.08 3.94 19.64
C GLU A 156 7.61 3.55 18.24
N ALA A 157 7.61 4.48 17.28
CA ALA A 157 7.12 4.24 15.92
C ALA A 157 7.89 3.14 15.19
N VAL A 158 9.21 3.01 15.42
CA VAL A 158 10.05 1.96 14.79
C VAL A 158 9.92 0.57 15.43
N SER A 159 9.06 0.41 16.44
CA SER A 159 8.93 -0.84 17.21
C SER A 159 7.83 -1.79 16.71
N CYS A 160 6.87 -1.33 15.88
CA CYS A 160 5.75 -2.14 15.37
C CYS A 160 6.14 -3.02 14.17
N SER A 161 7.09 -3.94 14.37
CA SER A 161 7.55 -4.90 13.35
C SER A 161 8.28 -6.10 13.96
N GLY A 162 8.37 -7.19 13.20
CA GLY A 162 9.18 -8.36 13.57
C GLY A 162 8.64 -9.11 14.78
N GLY A 163 7.32 -9.21 14.92
CA GLY A 163 6.66 -9.84 16.08
C GLY A 163 6.44 -8.91 17.27
N ARG A 164 7.01 -7.70 17.24
CA ARG A 164 6.77 -6.68 18.27
C ARG A 164 5.53 -5.86 17.94
N ARG A 165 4.69 -5.65 18.95
CA ARG A 165 3.43 -4.91 18.89
C ARG A 165 3.31 -4.00 20.10
N SER A 166 2.64 -2.88 19.91
CA SER A 166 2.39 -1.89 20.96
C SER A 166 1.11 -1.12 20.63
N THR A 167 0.45 -0.60 21.65
CA THR A 167 -0.67 0.35 21.49
C THR A 167 -0.20 1.75 21.07
N LYS A 168 1.12 1.98 21.05
CA LYS A 168 1.75 3.29 20.83
C LYS A 168 2.35 3.47 19.44
N CYS A 169 2.22 2.48 18.57
CA CYS A 169 2.69 2.55 17.18
C CYS A 169 1.78 1.79 16.23
N PHE A 170 1.97 2.04 14.94
CA PHE A 170 1.41 1.22 13.88
C PHE A 170 2.37 1.16 12.67
N SER A 171 2.24 0.13 11.86
CA SER A 171 2.79 0.08 10.50
C SER A 171 1.74 -0.47 9.53
N ALA A 172 1.54 0.20 8.41
CA ALA A 172 0.80 -0.31 7.26
C ALA A 172 1.82 -0.55 6.15
N ARG A 173 2.34 -1.77 6.06
CA ARG A 173 3.26 -2.17 4.99
C ARG A 173 2.52 -3.04 3.99
N LEU A 174 3.20 -3.38 2.91
CA LEU A 174 2.69 -4.31 1.92
C LEU A 174 3.54 -5.60 1.94
N MET A 175 2.99 -6.66 1.38
CA MET A 175 3.74 -7.88 1.09
C MET A 175 3.42 -8.40 -0.30
N TRP A 176 4.42 -9.01 -0.94
CA TRP A 176 4.17 -10.00 -1.99
C TRP A 176 4.12 -11.40 -1.36
N ARG A 177 3.44 -12.31 -2.04
CA ARG A 177 3.26 -13.72 -1.71
C ARG A 177 3.56 -14.59 -2.92
N GLU A 178 3.31 -15.89 -2.79
CA GLU A 178 3.40 -16.86 -3.89
C GLU A 178 2.66 -16.36 -5.13
N ASP A 179 3.24 -16.66 -6.29
CA ASP A 179 2.72 -16.27 -7.61
C ASP A 179 2.47 -14.77 -7.80
N GLY A 180 3.17 -13.94 -7.01
CA GLY A 180 3.08 -12.48 -7.09
C GLY A 180 1.82 -11.92 -6.44
N GLN A 181 1.05 -12.69 -5.67
CA GLN A 181 -0.10 -12.15 -4.95
C GLN A 181 0.31 -11.01 -4.01
N GLY A 182 -0.45 -9.93 -4.00
CA GLY A 182 -0.25 -8.79 -3.11
C GLY A 182 -1.17 -8.83 -1.89
N GLU A 183 -0.75 -8.19 -0.80
CA GLU A 183 -1.58 -7.96 0.39
C GLU A 183 -1.16 -6.69 1.13
N PHE A 184 -2.09 -6.14 1.91
CA PHE A 184 -1.74 -5.29 3.03
C PHE A 184 -1.15 -6.16 4.15
N TYR A 185 -0.13 -5.66 4.84
CA TYR A 185 0.50 -6.31 5.97
C TYR A 185 0.68 -5.34 7.14
N THR A 186 -0.22 -5.44 8.12
CA THR A 186 -0.39 -4.41 9.14
C THR A 186 0.10 -4.86 10.52
N TYR A 187 0.64 -3.91 11.26
CA TYR A 187 0.78 -3.98 12.72
C TYR A 187 -0.03 -2.81 13.26
N LEU A 188 -1.27 -3.08 13.66
CA LEU A 188 -2.12 -2.10 14.34
C LEU A 188 -2.05 -2.33 15.86
N PRO A 189 -2.42 -1.33 16.68
CA PRO A 189 -2.67 -1.55 18.09
C PRO A 189 -3.51 -2.82 18.32
N PRO A 190 -3.07 -3.72 19.21
CA PRO A 190 -3.59 -5.08 19.28
C PRO A 190 -5.05 -5.09 19.73
N TYR A 191 -5.93 -5.74 18.95
CA TYR A 191 -7.37 -5.80 19.25
C TYR A 191 -7.71 -6.63 20.51
N THR A 192 -6.72 -7.33 21.08
CA THR A 192 -6.83 -8.02 22.37
C THR A 192 -6.91 -7.05 23.54
N GLU A 193 -6.42 -5.83 23.37
CA GLU A 193 -6.62 -4.73 24.31
C GLU A 193 -8.03 -4.16 24.10
N SER A 194 -8.83 -4.05 25.17
CA SER A 194 -10.25 -3.69 25.07
C SER A 194 -10.49 -2.37 24.32
N ARG A 195 -9.58 -1.41 24.50
CA ARG A 195 -9.59 -0.10 23.82
C ARG A 195 -9.49 -0.19 22.30
N PHE A 196 -8.81 -1.21 21.78
CA PHE A 196 -8.52 -1.36 20.36
C PHE A 196 -9.30 -2.50 19.71
N LYS A 197 -10.34 -3.04 20.39
CA LYS A 197 -11.16 -4.16 19.90
C LYS A 197 -11.69 -3.96 18.48
N ALA A 198 -11.97 -2.71 18.08
CA ALA A 198 -12.41 -2.37 16.72
C ALA A 198 -11.42 -2.82 15.62
N ASN A 199 -10.12 -2.88 15.94
CA ASN A 199 -9.10 -3.35 14.99
C ASN A 199 -9.24 -4.83 14.61
N LYS A 200 -10.08 -5.61 15.30
CA LYS A 200 -10.42 -6.98 14.88
C LYS A 200 -11.10 -6.99 13.50
N LYS A 201 -11.79 -5.91 13.11
CA LYS A 201 -12.48 -5.78 11.82
C LYS A 201 -11.57 -6.01 10.61
N GLN A 202 -10.26 -5.73 10.72
CA GLN A 202 -9.32 -6.03 9.63
C GLN A 202 -9.28 -7.53 9.30
N CYS A 203 -9.49 -8.39 10.31
CA CYS A 203 -9.47 -9.84 10.18
C CYS A 203 -10.71 -10.38 9.46
N ASP A 204 -11.81 -9.61 9.45
CA ASP A 204 -13.07 -9.98 8.80
C ASP A 204 -13.05 -9.62 7.30
N TYR A 205 -12.02 -8.91 6.81
CA TYR A 205 -11.87 -8.59 5.40
C TYR A 205 -11.58 -9.87 4.60
N PRO A 206 -12.16 -10.07 3.40
CA PRO A 206 -11.95 -11.29 2.62
C PRO A 206 -10.47 -11.61 2.36
N ASN A 207 -10.11 -12.90 2.44
CA ASN A 207 -8.74 -13.39 2.24
C ASN A 207 -7.72 -12.77 3.22
N SER A 208 -8.12 -12.60 4.49
CA SER A 208 -7.28 -12.04 5.54
C SER A 208 -6.96 -13.05 6.63
N ASP A 209 -5.78 -12.91 7.23
CA ASP A 209 -5.28 -13.75 8.31
C ASP A 209 -4.62 -12.87 9.38
N CYS A 210 -5.28 -12.76 10.52
CA CYS A 210 -4.76 -12.05 11.69
C CYS A 210 -3.96 -13.00 12.57
N ASN A 211 -2.64 -12.95 12.39
CA ASN A 211 -1.72 -13.72 13.23
C ASN A 211 -1.55 -13.03 14.61
N PRO A 212 -1.58 -13.77 15.74
CA PRO A 212 -1.37 -13.20 17.07
C PRO A 212 0.10 -12.87 17.39
N GLU A 213 1.05 -13.50 16.70
CA GLU A 213 2.49 -13.30 16.86
C GLU A 213 3.04 -12.24 15.89
N TYR A 214 2.68 -12.33 14.61
CA TYR A 214 3.15 -11.43 13.54
C TYR A 214 2.03 -10.55 13.00
N GLY A 215 2.32 -9.61 12.11
CA GLY A 215 1.34 -8.71 11.48
C GLY A 215 0.18 -9.45 10.80
N ALA A 216 -0.92 -8.73 10.60
CA ALA A 216 -2.10 -9.27 9.92
C ALA A 216 -1.94 -9.15 8.40
N SER A 217 -2.19 -10.25 7.69
CA SER A 217 -2.33 -10.28 6.23
C SER A 217 -3.74 -9.85 5.88
N ILE A 218 -3.91 -8.81 5.06
CA ILE A 218 -5.23 -8.31 4.67
C ILE A 218 -5.38 -8.37 3.16
N GLY A 219 -6.45 -9.02 2.69
CA GLY A 219 -6.78 -9.08 1.27
C GLY A 219 -5.68 -9.75 0.44
N ARG A 220 -5.15 -10.88 0.90
CA ARG A 220 -4.15 -11.63 0.14
C ARG A 220 -4.73 -12.07 -1.20
N GLY A 221 -4.00 -11.77 -2.27
CA GLY A 221 -4.39 -12.14 -3.63
C GLY A 221 -5.53 -11.29 -4.22
N GLN A 222 -5.92 -10.19 -3.57
CA GLN A 222 -6.86 -9.22 -4.17
C GLN A 222 -6.30 -8.59 -5.45
N PHE A 223 -4.98 -8.53 -5.56
CA PHE A 223 -4.25 -8.14 -6.76
C PHE A 223 -2.98 -8.99 -6.90
N THR A 224 -2.37 -8.97 -8.08
CA THR A 224 -1.12 -9.67 -8.36
C THR A 224 -0.10 -8.73 -8.99
N PHE A 225 1.16 -8.95 -8.65
CA PHE A 225 2.32 -8.30 -9.24
C PHE A 225 2.75 -9.07 -10.49
N PRO A 226 2.61 -8.48 -11.69
CA PRO A 226 3.25 -9.04 -12.85
C PRO A 226 4.77 -8.92 -12.78
N THR A 227 5.47 -9.82 -13.47
CA THR A 227 6.91 -9.68 -13.71
C THR A 227 7.16 -8.97 -15.04
N GLY A 228 8.27 -8.23 -15.13
CA GLY A 228 8.72 -7.55 -16.34
C GLY A 228 8.05 -6.19 -16.59
N GLN A 229 7.21 -5.70 -15.69
CA GLN A 229 6.53 -4.41 -15.82
C GLN A 229 6.37 -3.71 -14.46
N TRP A 230 6.20 -2.38 -14.51
CA TRP A 230 5.97 -1.56 -13.31
C TRP A 230 4.54 -1.74 -12.80
N THR A 231 4.41 -1.86 -11.49
CA THR A 231 3.13 -1.73 -10.78
C THR A 231 3.21 -0.52 -9.87
N THR A 232 2.24 0.38 -9.96
CA THR A 232 2.18 1.56 -9.08
C THR A 232 1.28 1.25 -7.91
N LEU A 233 1.82 1.34 -6.71
CA LEU A 233 1.10 1.18 -5.46
C LEU A 233 0.93 2.56 -4.85
N SER A 234 -0.22 2.81 -4.25
CA SER A 234 -0.37 3.91 -3.31
C SER A 234 -1.27 3.48 -2.17
N GLU A 235 -0.87 3.84 -0.95
CA GLU A 235 -1.71 3.64 0.22
C GLU A 235 -2.12 5.00 0.80
N ARG A 236 -3.37 5.09 1.23
CA ARG A 236 -3.91 6.20 1.99
C ARG A 236 -4.10 5.75 3.43
N VAL A 237 -3.48 6.47 4.35
CA VAL A 237 -3.62 6.26 5.79
C VAL A 237 -4.33 7.46 6.39
N ARG A 238 -5.48 7.23 7.02
CA ARG A 238 -6.20 8.22 7.82
C ARG A 238 -6.14 7.82 9.29
N LEU A 239 -5.48 8.63 10.10
CA LEU A 239 -5.47 8.46 11.56
C LEU A 239 -6.88 8.65 12.10
N ASN A 240 -7.26 7.85 13.08
CA ASN A 240 -8.51 8.05 13.81
C ASN A 240 -8.46 9.29 14.71
N ASP A 241 -9.63 9.81 15.07
CA ASP A 241 -9.76 10.75 16.18
C ASP A 241 -9.41 10.04 17.49
N ALA A 242 -8.71 10.73 18.38
CA ALA A 242 -8.37 10.16 19.69
C ALA A 242 -9.66 9.84 20.44
N GLY A 243 -9.92 8.57 20.77
CA GLY A 243 -11.26 8.18 21.19
C GLY A 243 -11.89 7.11 20.33
N GLU A 244 -11.76 7.28 19.02
CA GLU A 244 -12.77 6.86 18.07
C GLU A 244 -12.24 5.79 17.11
N ALA A 245 -13.12 4.86 16.72
CA ALA A 245 -12.86 3.89 15.66
C ALA A 245 -13.30 4.45 14.32
N ASN A 246 -12.59 5.47 13.81
CA ASN A 246 -12.88 6.13 12.53
C ASN A 246 -11.64 6.32 11.64
N GLY A 247 -10.55 5.60 11.93
CA GLY A 247 -9.37 5.53 11.08
C GLY A 247 -9.60 4.67 9.86
N GLU A 248 -8.81 4.90 8.82
CA GLU A 248 -8.94 4.23 7.52
C GLU A 248 -7.58 3.85 6.95
N LEU A 249 -7.55 2.73 6.24
CA LEU A 249 -6.45 2.31 5.37
C LEU A 249 -7.06 2.00 4.00
N GLU A 250 -6.46 2.50 2.92
CA GLU A 250 -6.90 2.17 1.57
C GLU A 250 -5.69 1.95 0.66
N LEU A 251 -5.65 0.84 -0.07
CA LEU A 251 -4.61 0.50 -1.03
C LEU A 251 -5.16 0.60 -2.44
N TYR A 252 -4.43 1.33 -3.26
CA TYR A 252 -4.66 1.49 -4.68
C TYR A 252 -3.54 0.79 -5.45
N VAL A 253 -3.93 0.11 -6.52
CA VAL A 253 -3.01 -0.56 -7.46
C VAL A 253 -3.29 -0.01 -8.84
N ASN A 254 -2.28 0.61 -9.44
CA ASN A 254 -2.38 1.33 -10.70
C ASN A 254 -3.55 2.34 -10.72
N GLY A 255 -3.79 3.00 -9.57
CA GLY A 255 -4.84 3.99 -9.38
C GLY A 255 -6.23 3.43 -9.06
N LYS A 256 -6.43 2.10 -9.11
CA LYS A 256 -7.70 1.46 -8.73
C LYS A 256 -7.68 1.08 -7.24
N SER A 257 -8.72 1.45 -6.49
CA SER A 257 -8.87 1.03 -5.08
C SER A 257 -9.13 -0.48 -5.02
N GLU A 258 -8.24 -1.23 -4.37
CA GLU A 258 -8.32 -2.70 -4.26
C GLU A 258 -8.65 -3.17 -2.84
N ILE A 259 -8.15 -2.47 -1.81
CA ILE A 259 -8.40 -2.83 -0.42
C ILE A 259 -8.77 -1.58 0.38
N LYS A 260 -9.93 -1.59 1.04
CA LYS A 260 -10.36 -0.49 1.90
C LYS A 260 -10.82 -0.99 3.27
N LEU A 261 -10.15 -0.52 4.31
CA LEU A 261 -10.49 -0.76 5.71
C LEU A 261 -10.95 0.56 6.33
N THR A 262 -12.09 0.52 7.01
CA THR A 262 -12.65 1.66 7.74
C THR A 262 -13.00 1.29 9.16
N GLY A 263 -13.02 2.27 10.04
CA GLY A 263 -13.40 2.07 11.44
C GLY A 263 -12.29 1.45 12.28
N LEU A 264 -11.05 1.82 11.98
CA LEU A 264 -9.85 1.36 12.69
C LEU A 264 -9.45 2.37 13.78
N ILE A 265 -8.61 1.91 14.72
CA ILE A 265 -7.96 2.73 15.75
C ILE A 265 -6.44 2.56 15.59
N LEU A 266 -5.79 3.49 14.90
CA LEU A 266 -4.35 3.50 14.61
C LEU A 266 -3.53 4.17 15.73
N ARG A 267 -4.17 5.05 16.50
CA ARG A 267 -3.59 5.75 17.66
C ARG A 267 -4.60 5.86 18.79
N ASP A 268 -4.12 5.84 20.03
CA ASP A 268 -4.97 6.01 21.21
C ASP A 268 -5.36 7.47 21.44
N GLY A 269 -4.36 8.35 21.35
CA GLY A 269 -4.44 9.71 21.86
C GLY A 269 -3.72 10.74 20.99
N GLY A 270 -3.76 11.98 21.46
CA GLY A 270 -3.20 13.15 20.77
C GLY A 270 -1.68 13.17 20.61
N ALA A 271 -0.93 12.15 21.07
CA ALA A 271 0.51 12.00 20.82
C ALA A 271 0.80 11.23 19.52
N GLY A 272 -0.10 10.35 19.07
CA GLY A 272 0.14 9.50 17.91
C GLY A 272 0.19 10.29 16.62
N ARG A 273 1.29 10.14 15.86
CA ARG A 273 1.57 10.80 14.57
C ARG A 273 2.01 9.80 13.52
N MET A 274 1.78 10.12 12.24
CA MET A 274 2.54 9.50 11.15
C MET A 274 3.98 10.00 11.22
N ARG A 275 4.95 9.11 10.98
CA ARG A 275 6.39 9.41 11.13
C ARG A 275 7.17 9.30 9.83
N GLY A 276 6.62 8.64 8.82
CA GLY A 276 7.26 8.53 7.52
C GLY A 276 7.00 7.21 6.82
N ILE A 277 7.95 6.86 5.96
CA ILE A 277 8.01 5.63 5.19
C ILE A 277 8.90 4.63 5.93
N GLN A 278 8.39 3.42 6.15
CA GLN A 278 9.19 2.26 6.54
C GLN A 278 9.68 1.57 5.26
N MET A 279 10.84 2.03 4.75
CA MET A 279 11.46 1.49 3.55
C MET A 279 12.21 0.20 3.88
N GLN A 280 11.44 -0.88 3.98
CA GLN A 280 11.95 -2.21 4.26
C GLN A 280 11.43 -3.21 3.24
N THR A 281 12.36 -3.87 2.58
CA THR A 281 12.06 -4.98 1.67
C THR A 281 13.03 -6.12 1.89
N PHE A 282 12.51 -7.34 1.97
CA PHE A 282 13.24 -8.58 2.22
C PHE A 282 12.32 -9.76 1.94
N PHE A 283 12.87 -10.86 1.42
CA PHE A 283 12.22 -12.16 1.48
C PHE A 283 12.01 -12.56 2.94
N GLY A 284 10.86 -13.09 3.32
CA GLY A 284 10.69 -13.52 4.71
C GLY A 284 9.27 -13.69 5.22
N GLY A 285 9.17 -13.77 6.54
CA GLY A 285 8.83 -14.99 7.25
C GLY A 285 10.08 -15.37 8.07
N SER A 286 10.01 -16.28 9.04
CA SER A 286 11.12 -16.50 10.00
C SER A 286 12.02 -17.69 9.65
N GLY A 287 11.73 -18.46 8.60
CA GLY A 287 12.44 -19.68 8.24
C GLY A 287 13.08 -19.68 6.84
N LYS A 288 14.01 -20.62 6.64
CA LYS A 288 14.75 -20.81 5.38
C LYS A 288 13.87 -21.06 4.15
N GLU A 289 12.66 -21.58 4.35
CA GLU A 289 11.68 -21.81 3.29
C GLU A 289 11.15 -20.50 2.66
N TRP A 290 11.41 -19.36 3.31
CA TRP A 290 11.11 -18.03 2.77
C TRP A 290 12.25 -17.42 1.97
N ALA A 291 13.43 -18.04 1.98
CA ALA A 291 14.62 -17.47 1.37
C ALA A 291 14.47 -17.17 -0.12
N SER A 292 15.17 -16.14 -0.59
CA SER A 292 15.29 -15.90 -2.03
C SER A 292 15.88 -17.16 -2.69
N PRO A 293 15.19 -17.79 -3.66
CA PRO A 293 15.66 -19.05 -4.25
C PRO A 293 16.86 -18.87 -5.19
N VAL A 294 17.06 -17.64 -5.66
CA VAL A 294 18.13 -17.21 -6.57
C VAL A 294 18.61 -15.82 -6.19
N ASP A 295 19.72 -15.37 -6.75
CA ASP A 295 20.08 -13.96 -6.74
C ASP A 295 19.13 -13.19 -7.65
N GLN A 296 18.49 -12.14 -7.12
CA GLN A 296 17.52 -11.35 -7.87
C GLN A 296 17.35 -9.97 -7.26
N ASP A 297 16.76 -9.06 -8.03
CA ASP A 297 16.58 -7.66 -7.65
C ASP A 297 15.11 -7.24 -7.75
N ILE A 298 14.73 -6.23 -6.97
CA ILE A 298 13.49 -5.45 -7.16
C ILE A 298 13.89 -3.98 -7.30
N PHE A 299 13.18 -3.25 -8.15
CA PHE A 299 13.43 -1.82 -8.38
C PHE A 299 12.23 -1.00 -7.93
N PHE A 300 12.49 0.15 -7.31
CA PHE A 300 11.48 1.09 -6.84
C PHE A 300 11.72 2.48 -7.44
N SER A 301 10.67 3.15 -7.90
CA SER A 301 10.72 4.50 -8.48
C SER A 301 9.51 5.32 -8.06
N ASP A 302 9.51 6.59 -8.44
CA ASP A 302 8.36 7.49 -8.39
C ASP A 302 7.77 7.66 -6.98
N PHE A 303 8.63 7.58 -5.96
CA PHE A 303 8.25 7.77 -4.58
C PHE A 303 7.56 9.11 -4.41
N SER A 304 6.37 9.09 -3.82
CA SER A 304 5.46 10.22 -3.77
C SER A 304 4.74 10.21 -2.43
N VAL A 305 4.63 11.35 -1.78
CA VAL A 305 3.86 11.51 -0.54
C VAL A 305 3.04 12.78 -0.63
N ALA A 306 1.80 12.72 -0.15
CA ALA A 306 0.92 13.87 -0.02
C ALA A 306 0.22 13.88 1.34
N ILE A 307 0.14 15.04 1.98
CA ILE A 307 -0.73 15.30 3.13
C ILE A 307 -2.07 15.78 2.61
N THR A 308 -3.05 14.88 2.54
CA THR A 308 -4.39 15.16 2.02
C THR A 308 -5.31 15.76 3.09
N LYS A 309 -4.96 15.61 4.37
CA LYS A 309 -5.63 16.30 5.49
C LYS A 309 -4.65 16.52 6.65
N LYS A 310 -4.62 17.73 7.22
CA LYS A 310 -3.87 18.05 8.45
C LYS A 310 -4.65 17.68 9.72
N LEU A 311 -3.92 17.47 10.83
CA LEU A 311 -4.45 17.20 12.17
C LEU A 311 -5.29 18.34 12.74
#